data_AF-A0A9Q4KVN6-F1
#
_entry.id   AF-A0A9Q4KVN6-F1
#
_cell.length_a   1.000
_cell.length_b   1.000
_cell.length_c   1.000
_cell.angle_alpha   90.00
_cell.angle_beta   90.00
_cell.angle_gamma   90.00
#
_symmetry.space_group_name_H-M   'P 1'
#
loop_
_entity.id
_entity.type
_entity.pdbx_description
1 polymer ?
#
loop_
_entity_poly.entity_id
_entity_poly.type
_entity_poly.pdbx_seq_one_letter_code
_entity_poly.pdbx_strand_id
1 'polypeptide(L)'
;MTQDILFVCNHNAGRSQIAEAYLNARYGEQYTAFSAGNYPSSSMNAYTIRVMEEVGIPMAGHAPKSLEEFMGRQFDTIARLCDCSGTCLVLPPARRVIDHPISDPSQIEGSGGDVLEGFRRVRDLVFAWVDETFGAAAAGVTITWQRPDGPIPSVVLCSDTSRPLQEVIRDICSLLERQGIPCTITEEDGPVQLLFNNVPFEKIVPIYVPKTCSMCGTCDGSEGECSGGRRYEGIPESVVRLAAMKAGGLK
;
A
#
# COMPACT_ATOMS: atom_id res chain seq x y z
N MET A 1 9.37 -10.45 12.29
CA MET A 1 8.47 -11.57 11.92
C MET A 1 7.80 -11.17 10.63
N THR A 2 7.73 -12.06 9.65
CA THR A 2 7.02 -11.81 8.39
C THR A 2 5.52 -11.96 8.59
N GLN A 3 4.73 -11.29 7.75
CA GLN A 3 3.28 -11.45 7.70
C GLN A 3 2.91 -12.56 6.72
N ASP A 4 1.99 -13.44 7.12
CA ASP A 4 1.54 -14.57 6.30
C ASP A 4 0.39 -14.14 5.37
N ILE A 5 0.62 -14.28 4.06
CA ILE A 5 -0.32 -13.86 3.01
C ILE A 5 -0.76 -15.08 2.19
N LEU A 6 -2.08 -15.27 2.02
CA LEU A 6 -2.63 -16.34 1.19
C LEU A 6 -3.37 -15.79 -0.03
N PHE A 7 -2.86 -16.08 -1.22
CA PHE A 7 -3.51 -15.77 -2.50
C PHE A 7 -4.43 -16.90 -2.95
N VAL A 8 -5.71 -16.59 -3.16
CA VAL A 8 -6.72 -17.59 -3.53
C VAL A 8 -7.27 -17.30 -4.92
N CYS A 9 -7.31 -18.33 -5.77
CA CYS A 9 -8.10 -18.31 -7.01
C CYS A 9 -8.80 -19.66 -7.20
N ASN A 10 -9.44 -19.91 -8.35
CA ASN A 10 -10.13 -21.17 -8.58
C ASN A 10 -9.16 -22.35 -8.70
N HIS A 11 -8.26 -22.30 -9.69
CA HIS A 11 -7.44 -23.47 -10.07
C HIS A 11 -6.01 -23.48 -9.51
N ASN A 12 -5.57 -22.41 -8.87
CA ASN A 12 -4.19 -22.25 -8.38
C ASN A 12 -3.09 -22.65 -9.36
N ALA A 13 -3.29 -22.30 -10.63
CA ALA A 13 -2.35 -22.58 -11.71
C ALA A 13 -1.89 -21.32 -12.46
N GLY A 14 -2.42 -20.15 -12.11
CA GLY A 14 -2.17 -18.87 -12.81
C GLY A 14 -2.02 -17.69 -11.85
N ARG A 15 -3.03 -16.81 -11.79
CA ARG A 15 -3.05 -15.57 -10.98
C ARG A 15 -2.45 -15.71 -9.57
N SER A 16 -2.92 -16.68 -8.78
CA SER A 16 -2.45 -16.84 -7.40
C SER A 16 -1.03 -17.40 -7.29
N GLN A 17 -0.57 -18.20 -8.27
CA GLN A 17 0.82 -18.66 -8.34
C GLN A 17 1.77 -17.52 -8.70
N ILE A 18 1.36 -16.68 -9.67
CA ILE A 18 2.09 -15.46 -10.04
C ILE A 18 2.24 -14.56 -8.82
N ALA A 19 1.16 -14.34 -8.07
CA ALA A 19 1.16 -13.49 -6.88
C ALA A 19 2.05 -14.05 -5.75
N GLU A 20 1.98 -15.36 -5.46
CA GLU A 20 2.84 -16.02 -4.47
C GLU A 20 4.32 -15.85 -4.82
N ALA A 21 4.69 -16.22 -6.04
CA ALA A 21 6.09 -16.16 -6.49
C ALA A 21 6.62 -14.72 -6.51
N TYR A 22 5.82 -13.77 -7.01
CA TYR A 22 6.23 -12.36 -7.06
C TYR A 22 6.39 -11.75 -5.66
N LEU A 23 5.42 -11.94 -4.77
CA LEU A 23 5.48 -11.37 -3.42
C LEU A 23 6.67 -11.94 -2.64
N ASN A 24 6.92 -13.25 -2.71
CA ASN A 24 8.07 -13.88 -2.06
C ASN A 24 9.40 -13.38 -2.66
N ALA A 25 9.50 -13.23 -3.98
CA ALA A 25 10.72 -12.76 -4.63
C ALA A 25 11.01 -11.28 -4.34
N ARG A 26 9.98 -10.43 -4.29
CA ARG A 26 10.12 -8.97 -4.20
C ARG A 26 10.12 -8.45 -2.76
N TYR A 27 9.35 -9.08 -1.87
CA TYR A 27 9.07 -8.62 -0.51
C TYR A 27 9.20 -9.73 0.56
N GLY A 28 9.98 -10.79 0.28
CA GLY A 28 10.12 -11.96 1.16
C GLY A 28 10.72 -11.70 2.54
N GLU A 29 11.39 -10.55 2.74
CA GLU A 29 11.87 -10.13 4.07
C GLU A 29 10.73 -9.74 5.03
N GLN A 30 9.55 -9.47 4.47
CA GLN A 30 8.42 -8.88 5.19
C GLN A 30 7.16 -9.72 5.11
N TYR A 31 7.01 -10.46 4.02
CA TYR A 31 5.88 -11.33 3.78
C TYR A 31 6.34 -12.76 3.54
N THR A 32 5.50 -13.69 3.96
CA THR A 32 5.58 -15.08 3.52
C THR A 32 4.30 -15.40 2.77
N ALA A 33 4.42 -15.53 1.45
CA ALA A 33 3.30 -15.73 0.56
C ALA A 33 3.03 -17.21 0.34
N PHE A 34 1.75 -17.54 0.31
CA PHE A 34 1.19 -18.84 -0.03
C PHE A 34 0.11 -18.65 -1.09
N SER A 35 -0.23 -19.70 -1.82
CA SER A 35 -1.39 -19.70 -2.70
C SER A 35 -2.16 -21.00 -2.65
N ALA A 36 -3.45 -20.91 -2.96
CA ALA A 36 -4.36 -22.03 -2.96
C ALA A 36 -5.48 -21.88 -3.99
N GLY A 37 -6.11 -23.01 -4.28
CA GLY A 37 -7.22 -23.17 -5.23
C GLY A 37 -8.45 -23.73 -4.53
N ASN A 38 -9.64 -23.24 -4.89
CA ASN A 38 -10.89 -23.90 -4.50
C ASN A 38 -11.08 -25.23 -5.24
N TYR A 39 -10.66 -25.26 -6.51
CA TYR A 39 -10.69 -26.43 -7.38
C TYR A 39 -9.32 -26.55 -8.05
N PRO A 40 -8.25 -26.90 -7.30
CA PRO A 40 -6.88 -26.87 -7.82
C PRO A 40 -6.73 -27.72 -9.08
N SER A 41 -6.00 -27.20 -10.06
CA SER A 41 -5.64 -27.91 -11.28
C SER A 41 -4.75 -29.12 -10.96
N SER A 42 -4.76 -30.14 -11.81
CA SER A 42 -3.85 -31.29 -11.67
C SER A 42 -2.38 -30.93 -11.95
N SER A 43 -2.13 -29.84 -12.68
CA SER A 43 -0.78 -29.37 -13.00
C SER A 43 -0.71 -27.85 -13.09
N MET A 44 0.52 -27.31 -12.93
CA MET A 44 0.82 -25.91 -13.22
C MET A 44 0.52 -25.56 -14.68
N ASN A 45 0.10 -24.32 -14.92
CA ASN A 45 -0.10 -23.82 -16.28
C ASN A 45 1.26 -23.48 -16.91
N ALA A 46 1.54 -24.05 -18.07
CA ALA A 46 2.82 -23.85 -18.77
C ALA A 46 3.05 -22.37 -19.17
N TYR A 47 2.00 -21.63 -19.51
CA TYR A 47 2.12 -20.19 -19.81
C TYR A 47 2.48 -19.39 -18.57
N THR A 48 1.95 -19.76 -17.39
CA THR A 48 2.33 -19.14 -16.11
C THR A 48 3.80 -19.34 -15.79
N ILE A 49 4.32 -20.56 -15.98
CA ILE A 49 5.76 -20.84 -15.82
C ILE A 49 6.55 -19.94 -16.77
N ARG A 50 6.20 -19.96 -18.06
CA ARG A 50 6.91 -19.20 -19.10
C ARG A 50 6.95 -17.69 -18.84
N VAL A 51 5.84 -17.05 -18.48
CA VAL A 51 5.81 -15.59 -18.27
C VAL A 51 6.53 -15.15 -17.00
N MET A 52 6.68 -16.03 -16.01
CA MET A 52 7.45 -15.77 -14.80
C MET A 52 8.95 -15.97 -15.04
N GLU A 53 9.33 -16.99 -15.83
CA GLU A 53 10.71 -17.20 -16.27
C GLU A 53 11.21 -16.03 -17.15
N GLU A 54 10.35 -15.44 -17.98
CA GLU A 54 10.67 -14.23 -18.78
C GLU A 54 11.16 -13.04 -17.92
N VAL A 55 10.71 -12.95 -16.67
CA VAL A 55 11.10 -11.89 -15.72
C VAL A 55 12.11 -12.38 -14.67
N GLY A 56 12.67 -13.58 -14.85
CA GLY A 56 13.70 -14.14 -13.99
C GLY A 56 13.20 -14.65 -12.63
N ILE A 57 11.89 -14.89 -12.47
CA ILE A 57 11.32 -15.45 -11.24
C ILE A 57 11.13 -16.95 -11.43
N PRO A 58 11.88 -17.81 -10.70
CA PRO A 58 11.78 -19.25 -10.86
C PRO A 58 10.45 -19.78 -10.31
N MET A 59 9.82 -20.69 -11.05
CA MET A 59 8.58 -21.37 -10.63
C MET A 59 8.84 -22.83 -10.20
N ALA A 60 10.10 -23.23 -10.05
CA ALA A 60 10.45 -24.57 -9.62
C ALA A 60 9.93 -24.84 -8.20
N GLY A 61 9.28 -25.99 -8.01
CA GLY A 61 8.67 -26.37 -6.72
C GLY A 61 7.28 -25.79 -6.46
N HIS A 62 6.77 -24.91 -7.34
CA HIS A 62 5.39 -24.48 -7.30
C HIS A 62 4.47 -25.57 -7.86
N ALA A 63 3.35 -25.81 -7.18
CA ALA A 63 2.29 -26.70 -7.62
C ALA A 63 0.92 -26.16 -7.17
N PRO A 64 -0.16 -26.48 -7.90
CA PRO A 64 -1.51 -26.20 -7.44
C PRO A 64 -1.79 -26.92 -6.11
N LYS A 65 -2.27 -26.17 -5.13
CA LYS A 65 -2.56 -26.59 -3.75
C LYS A 65 -4.05 -26.37 -3.45
N SER A 66 -4.64 -27.28 -2.70
CA SER A 66 -6.03 -27.13 -2.23
C SER A 66 -6.12 -26.12 -1.11
N LEU A 67 -7.20 -25.36 -1.07
CA LEU A 67 -7.49 -24.47 0.06
C LEU A 67 -7.65 -25.24 1.38
N GLU A 68 -8.08 -26.50 1.31
CA GLU A 68 -8.22 -27.39 2.47
C GLU A 68 -6.89 -27.59 3.23
N GLU A 69 -5.75 -27.58 2.52
CA GLU A 69 -4.41 -27.74 3.11
C GLU A 69 -4.09 -26.63 4.11
N PHE A 70 -4.79 -25.49 4.01
CA PHE A 70 -4.52 -24.29 4.80
C PHE A 70 -5.53 -24.06 5.94
N MET A 71 -6.55 -24.90 6.09
CA MET A 71 -7.63 -24.71 7.07
C MET A 71 -7.16 -24.73 8.54
N GLY A 72 -6.03 -25.37 8.82
CA GLY A 72 -5.41 -25.39 10.16
C GLY A 72 -4.50 -24.21 10.46
N ARG A 73 -4.34 -23.26 9.53
CA ARG A 73 -3.40 -22.13 9.65
C ARG A 73 -4.13 -20.80 9.73
N GLN A 74 -3.61 -19.90 10.54
CA GLN A 74 -4.06 -18.51 10.61
C GLN A 74 -3.19 -17.62 9.71
N PHE A 75 -3.83 -16.78 8.89
CA PHE A 75 -3.16 -15.82 8.02
C PHE A 75 -3.36 -14.37 8.50
N ASP A 76 -2.42 -13.49 8.18
CA ASP A 76 -2.59 -12.06 8.38
C ASP A 76 -3.52 -11.49 7.31
N THR A 77 -3.33 -11.88 6.05
CA THR A 77 -4.19 -11.46 4.94
C THR A 77 -4.50 -12.61 3.98
N ILE A 78 -5.77 -12.74 3.59
CA ILE A 78 -6.19 -13.53 2.44
C ILE A 78 -6.54 -12.59 1.29
N ALA A 79 -6.00 -12.84 0.10
CA ALA A 79 -6.28 -12.08 -1.11
C ALA A 79 -6.95 -12.97 -2.16
N ARG A 80 -8.22 -12.69 -2.49
CA ARG A 80 -8.98 -13.41 -3.53
C ARG A 80 -8.80 -12.73 -4.87
N LEU A 81 -8.25 -13.47 -5.84
CA LEU A 81 -7.96 -12.99 -7.20
C LEU A 81 -8.97 -13.47 -8.26
N CYS A 82 -9.94 -14.29 -7.84
CA CYS A 82 -11.11 -14.69 -8.63
C CYS A 82 -12.31 -13.83 -8.24
N ASP A 83 -13.22 -13.60 -9.19
CA ASP A 83 -14.59 -13.30 -8.82
C ASP A 83 -15.22 -14.58 -8.28
N CYS A 84 -15.20 -14.69 -6.96
CA CYS A 84 -15.74 -15.81 -6.21
C CYS A 84 -17.04 -15.40 -5.48
N SER A 85 -17.66 -14.26 -5.85
CA SER A 85 -18.82 -13.65 -5.19
C SER A 85 -20.09 -14.52 -5.15
N GLY A 86 -20.15 -15.59 -5.96
CA GLY A 86 -21.27 -16.54 -6.00
C GLY A 86 -21.01 -17.94 -5.42
N THR A 87 -19.80 -18.22 -4.94
CA THR A 87 -19.47 -19.52 -4.32
C THR A 87 -19.25 -19.32 -2.82
N CYS A 88 -19.89 -20.15 -1.99
CA CYS A 88 -19.62 -20.18 -0.54
C CYS A 88 -18.23 -20.79 -0.30
N LEU A 89 -17.19 -20.00 -0.58
CA LEU A 89 -15.80 -20.39 -0.40
C LEU A 89 -15.48 -20.37 1.09
N VAL A 90 -15.16 -21.54 1.65
CA VAL A 90 -14.70 -21.66 3.04
C VAL A 90 -13.23 -21.27 3.08
N LEU A 91 -12.94 -20.10 3.65
CA LEU A 91 -11.58 -19.59 3.82
C LEU A 91 -11.01 -20.00 5.17
N PRO A 92 -9.67 -20.19 5.28
CA PRO A 92 -9.02 -20.32 6.57
C PRO A 92 -9.15 -19.02 7.41
N PRO A 93 -8.90 -19.08 8.72
CA PRO A 93 -8.92 -17.90 9.58
C PRO A 93 -7.93 -16.83 9.11
N ALA A 94 -8.41 -15.59 8.98
CA ALA A 94 -7.56 -14.46 8.60
C ALA A 94 -7.93 -13.18 9.34
N ARG A 95 -6.93 -12.34 9.63
CA ARG A 95 -7.17 -11.00 10.22
C ARG A 95 -7.79 -10.04 9.20
N ARG A 96 -7.43 -10.19 7.93
CA ARG A 96 -7.91 -9.35 6.82
C ARG A 96 -8.20 -10.19 5.58
N VAL A 97 -9.26 -9.83 4.85
CA VAL A 97 -9.58 -10.40 3.54
C VAL A 97 -9.68 -9.27 2.51
N ILE A 98 -9.02 -9.45 1.37
CA ILE A 98 -8.99 -8.50 0.25
C ILE A 98 -9.56 -9.17 -1.00
N ASP A 99 -10.45 -8.47 -1.69
CA ASP A 99 -10.96 -8.87 -2.99
C ASP A 99 -10.34 -8.03 -4.10
N HIS A 100 -9.65 -8.69 -5.02
CA HIS A 100 -9.09 -8.07 -6.20
C HIS A 100 -9.22 -9.01 -7.40
N PRO A 101 -10.42 -9.15 -7.97
CA PRO A 101 -10.64 -10.06 -9.08
C PRO A 101 -9.86 -9.59 -10.32
N ILE A 102 -8.98 -10.46 -10.80
CA ILE A 102 -8.24 -10.26 -12.05
C ILE A 102 -8.80 -11.23 -13.08
N SER A 103 -9.05 -10.75 -14.31
CA SER A 103 -9.59 -11.58 -15.39
C SER A 103 -8.76 -12.85 -15.61
N ASP A 104 -9.44 -13.96 -15.86
CA ASP A 104 -8.77 -15.25 -16.05
C ASP A 104 -8.11 -15.32 -17.43
N PRO A 105 -6.77 -15.45 -17.53
CA PRO A 105 -6.11 -15.52 -18.83
C PRO A 105 -6.43 -16.81 -19.59
N SER A 106 -6.97 -17.85 -18.92
CA SER A 106 -7.35 -19.10 -19.59
C SER A 106 -8.58 -18.98 -20.50
N GLN A 107 -9.31 -17.87 -20.41
CA GLN A 107 -10.50 -17.60 -21.23
C GLN A 107 -10.15 -16.85 -22.52
N ILE A 108 -8.86 -16.58 -22.77
CA ILE A 108 -8.40 -15.89 -23.97
C ILE A 108 -8.38 -16.88 -25.13
N GLU A 109 -9.28 -16.68 -26.09
CA GLU A 109 -9.34 -17.43 -27.35
C GLU A 109 -8.35 -16.84 -28.36
N GLY A 110 -7.61 -17.68 -29.09
CA GLY A 110 -6.66 -17.23 -30.11
C GLY A 110 -5.53 -18.21 -30.38
N SER A 111 -4.52 -17.75 -31.12
CA SER A 111 -3.28 -18.49 -31.33
C SER A 111 -2.48 -18.63 -30.03
N GLY A 112 -1.52 -19.56 -29.97
CA GLY A 112 -0.65 -19.69 -28.79
C GLY A 112 0.12 -18.41 -28.43
N GLY A 113 0.34 -17.52 -29.40
CA GLY A 113 0.91 -16.19 -29.16
C GLY A 113 -0.05 -15.24 -28.43
N ASP A 114 -1.33 -15.26 -28.82
CA ASP A 114 -2.37 -14.44 -28.19
C ASP A 114 -2.61 -14.86 -26.73
N VAL A 115 -2.59 -16.18 -26.47
CA VAL A 115 -2.69 -16.73 -25.12
C VAL A 115 -1.50 -16.28 -24.27
N LEU A 116 -0.26 -16.41 -24.78
CA LEU A 116 0.94 -16.00 -24.04
C LEU A 116 0.91 -14.50 -23.68
N GLU A 117 0.51 -13.64 -24.63
CA GLU A 117 0.39 -12.20 -24.39
C GLU A 117 -0.69 -11.89 -23.34
N GLY A 118 -1.79 -12.64 -23.37
CA GLY A 118 -2.79 -12.65 -22.31
C GLY A 118 -2.24 -12.95 -20.92
N PHE A 119 -1.38 -13.97 -20.81
CA PHE A 119 -0.72 -14.31 -19.55
C PHE A 119 0.29 -13.24 -19.11
N ARG A 120 1.00 -12.58 -20.04
CA ARG A 120 1.88 -11.45 -19.71
C ARG A 120 1.09 -10.27 -19.14
N ARG A 121 -0.04 -9.93 -19.78
CA ARG A 121 -0.92 -8.88 -19.27
C ARG A 121 -1.42 -9.19 -17.87
N VAL A 122 -1.81 -10.44 -17.60
CA VAL A 122 -2.25 -10.86 -16.26
C VAL A 122 -1.10 -10.82 -15.25
N ARG A 123 0.12 -11.25 -15.64
CA ARG A 123 1.31 -11.10 -14.80
C ARG A 123 1.52 -9.64 -14.39
N ASP A 124 1.51 -8.73 -15.36
CA ASP A 124 1.80 -7.32 -15.12
C ASP A 124 0.71 -6.67 -14.25
N LEU A 125 -0.56 -7.06 -14.43
CA LEU A 125 -1.67 -6.63 -13.55
C LEU A 125 -1.49 -7.13 -12.11
N VAL A 126 -1.11 -8.41 -11.94
CA VAL A 126 -0.83 -8.97 -10.61
C VAL A 126 0.34 -8.24 -9.95
N PHE A 127 1.41 -7.96 -10.69
CA PHE A 127 2.59 -7.28 -10.16
C PHE A 127 2.24 -5.88 -9.70
N ALA A 128 1.59 -5.09 -10.55
CA ALA A 128 1.18 -3.73 -10.24
C ALA A 128 0.30 -3.68 -8.98
N TRP A 129 -0.67 -4.58 -8.88
CA TRP A 129 -1.55 -4.66 -7.72
C TRP A 129 -0.81 -5.12 -6.44
N VAL A 130 0.11 -6.09 -6.55
CA VAL A 130 0.93 -6.52 -5.42
C VAL A 130 1.81 -5.37 -4.93
N ASP A 131 2.43 -4.62 -5.83
CA ASP A 131 3.25 -3.46 -5.49
C ASP A 131 2.41 -2.35 -4.84
N GLU A 132 1.22 -2.06 -5.36
CA GLU A 132 0.30 -1.09 -4.75
C GLU A 132 -0.15 -1.52 -3.34
N THR A 133 -0.48 -2.81 -3.17
CA THR A 133 -1.11 -3.32 -1.95
C THR A 133 -0.11 -3.64 -0.85
N PHE A 134 1.03 -4.22 -1.22
CA PHE A 134 2.03 -4.73 -0.28
C PHE A 134 3.34 -3.93 -0.34
N GLY A 135 3.62 -3.20 -1.43
CA GLY A 135 4.81 -2.37 -1.55
C GLY A 135 4.77 -1.09 -0.69
N ALA A 136 3.60 -0.49 -0.48
CA ALA A 136 3.46 0.69 0.39
C ALA A 136 3.58 0.34 1.89
N ALA A 137 3.02 -0.81 2.31
CA ALA A 137 3.20 -1.32 3.67
C ALA A 137 4.66 -1.75 3.93
N ALA A 138 5.41 -2.04 2.86
CA ALA A 138 6.77 -2.53 2.93
C ALA A 138 7.86 -1.48 3.14
N ALA A 139 7.63 -0.26 2.67
CA ALA A 139 8.63 0.81 2.79
C ALA A 139 8.61 1.49 4.17
N GLY A 140 7.63 1.17 5.02
CA GLY A 140 7.26 2.04 6.12
C GLY A 140 6.70 3.37 5.62
N VAL A 141 6.49 4.29 6.55
CA VAL A 141 6.10 5.67 6.25
C VAL A 141 7.31 6.56 6.47
N THR A 142 7.88 7.11 5.39
CA THR A 142 8.83 8.21 5.49
C THR A 142 8.06 9.52 5.49
N ILE A 143 8.13 10.27 6.58
CA ILE A 143 7.56 11.61 6.69
C ILE A 143 8.69 12.61 6.51
N THR A 144 8.74 13.28 5.36
CA THR A 144 9.69 14.36 5.10
C THR A 144 9.07 15.68 5.52
N TRP A 145 9.69 16.33 6.49
CA TRP A 145 9.39 17.69 6.91
C TRP A 145 10.37 18.66 6.24
N GLN A 146 9.89 19.42 5.25
CA GLN A 146 10.68 20.47 4.63
C GLN A 146 10.55 21.76 5.44
N ARG A 147 11.67 22.17 6.06
CA ARG A 147 11.76 23.39 6.85
C ARG A 147 11.86 24.59 5.91
N PRO A 148 11.08 25.66 6.17
CA PRO A 148 11.18 26.89 5.40
C PRO A 148 12.59 27.46 5.46
N ASP A 149 13.20 27.58 4.28
CA ASP A 149 14.51 28.19 4.12
C ASP A 149 14.35 29.73 4.16
N GLY A 150 14.84 30.38 5.22
CA GLY A 150 14.70 31.83 5.38
C GLY A 150 15.13 32.39 6.74
N PRO A 151 15.37 33.71 6.83
CA PRO A 151 15.90 34.37 8.03
C PRO A 151 14.91 34.47 9.20
N ILE A 152 13.64 34.08 9.02
CA ILE A 152 12.58 34.18 10.02
C ILE A 152 12.11 32.76 10.39
N PRO A 153 12.11 32.38 11.68
CA PRO A 153 11.64 31.06 12.11
C PRO A 153 10.12 30.95 11.89
N SER A 154 9.72 30.32 10.79
CA SER A 154 8.32 29.92 10.58
C SER A 154 8.01 28.69 11.44
N VAL A 155 7.00 28.82 12.30
CA VAL A 155 6.48 27.71 13.12
C VAL A 155 5.13 27.33 12.54
N VAL A 156 5.02 26.10 12.03
CA VAL A 156 3.75 25.53 11.60
C VAL A 156 3.09 24.86 12.81
N LEU A 157 1.88 25.30 13.14
CA LEU A 157 1.12 24.80 14.28
C LEU A 157 -0.08 23.98 13.76
N CYS A 158 -0.42 22.91 14.47
CA CYS A 158 -1.68 22.21 14.24
C CYS A 158 -2.85 23.09 14.68
N SER A 159 -3.86 23.23 13.82
CA SER A 159 -5.00 24.14 14.06
C SER A 159 -5.94 23.67 15.16
N ASP A 160 -5.98 22.38 15.44
CA ASP A 160 -6.81 21.76 16.47
C ASP A 160 -6.12 21.64 17.84
N THR A 161 -4.80 21.44 17.88
CA THR A 161 -4.06 21.26 19.14
C THR A 161 -3.20 22.46 19.54
N SER A 162 -2.99 23.44 18.66
CA SER A 162 -2.03 24.54 18.83
C SER A 162 -0.59 24.09 19.09
N ARG A 163 -0.27 22.81 18.87
CA ARG A 163 1.07 22.24 19.06
C ARG A 163 1.93 22.43 17.80
N PRO A 164 3.27 22.46 17.92
CA PRO A 164 4.15 22.41 16.76
C PRO A 164 3.88 21.16 15.93
N LEU A 165 3.70 21.33 14.62
CA LEU A 165 3.40 20.22 13.70
C LEU A 165 4.48 19.12 13.77
N GLN A 166 5.74 19.51 14.01
CA GLN A 166 6.86 18.57 14.20
C GLN A 166 6.65 17.63 15.40
N GLU A 167 6.06 18.09 16.50
CA GLU A 167 5.75 17.22 17.65
C GLU A 167 4.62 16.26 17.30
N VAL A 168 3.59 16.76 16.62
CA VAL A 168 2.46 15.95 16.16
C VAL A 168 2.92 14.85 15.20
N ILE A 169 3.83 15.15 14.27
CA ILE A 169 4.43 14.16 13.36
C ILE A 169 5.16 13.07 14.14
N ARG A 170 5.91 13.42 15.20
CA ARG A 170 6.61 12.42 16.05
C ARG A 170 5.63 11.51 16.79
N ASP A 171 4.53 12.07 17.30
CA ASP A 171 3.49 11.29 17.98
C ASP A 171 2.79 10.32 17.00
N ILE A 172 2.49 10.79 15.79
CA ILE A 172 1.91 9.97 14.72
C ILE A 172 2.87 8.85 14.32
N CYS A 173 4.15 9.15 14.16
CA CYS A 173 5.17 8.17 13.81
C CYS A 173 5.29 7.08 14.89
N SER A 174 5.31 7.48 16.17
CA SER A 174 5.29 6.57 17.32
C SER A 174 4.04 5.69 17.35
N LEU A 175 2.90 6.22 16.92
CA LEU A 175 1.65 5.46 16.82
C LEU A 175 1.71 4.42 15.70
N LEU A 176 2.25 4.77 14.54
CA LEU A 176 2.45 3.85 13.42
C LEU A 176 3.38 2.70 13.80
N GLU A 177 4.49 3.00 14.48
CA GLU A 177 5.44 1.98 14.97
C GLU A 177 4.77 1.00 15.94
N ARG A 178 3.93 1.50 16.87
CA ARG A 178 3.14 0.65 17.77
C ARG A 178 2.14 -0.25 17.04
N GLN A 179 1.72 0.15 15.84
CA GLN A 179 0.85 -0.63 14.95
C GLN A 179 1.65 -1.56 14.03
N GLY A 180 2.98 -1.63 14.18
CA GLY A 180 3.85 -2.48 13.38
C GLY A 180 4.23 -1.90 12.02
N ILE A 181 4.01 -0.59 11.79
CA ILE A 181 4.38 0.10 10.56
C ILE A 181 5.66 0.88 10.84
N PRO A 182 6.79 0.52 10.19
CA PRO A 182 8.03 1.28 10.33
C PRO A 182 7.79 2.73 9.93
N CYS A 183 8.28 3.70 10.69
CA CYS A 183 8.13 5.10 10.36
C CYS A 183 9.48 5.82 10.53
N THR A 184 9.85 6.64 9.55
CA THR A 184 11.09 7.41 9.55
C THR A 184 10.75 8.87 9.31
N ILE A 185 11.36 9.77 10.08
CA ILE A 185 11.19 11.22 9.90
C ILE A 185 12.48 11.76 9.31
N THR A 186 12.37 12.46 8.18
CA THR A 186 13.48 13.18 7.56
C THR A 186 13.20 14.69 7.60
N GLU A 187 14.25 15.47 7.83
CA GLU A 187 14.17 16.93 7.85
C GLU A 187 15.08 17.47 6.75
N GLU A 188 14.51 18.25 5.84
CA GLU A 188 15.22 18.85 4.72
C GLU A 188 14.97 20.35 4.69
N ASP A 189 15.91 21.14 4.20
CA ASP A 189 15.71 22.57 3.96
C ASP A 189 14.98 22.75 2.61
N GLY A 190 13.93 23.58 2.56
CA GLY A 190 13.12 23.74 1.36
C GLY A 190 11.86 24.60 1.51
N PRO A 191 10.96 24.62 0.52
CA PRO A 191 9.64 25.21 0.68
C PRO A 191 8.86 24.44 1.77
N VAL A 192 7.95 25.11 2.50
CA VAL A 192 7.11 24.44 3.50
C VAL A 192 6.28 23.37 2.82
N GLN A 193 6.68 22.11 3.01
CA GLN A 193 6.00 20.96 2.43
C GLN A 193 6.11 19.77 3.36
N LEU A 194 4.97 19.08 3.50
CA LEU A 194 4.89 17.80 4.18
C LEU A 194 4.76 16.71 3.13
N LEU A 195 5.71 15.78 3.09
CA LEU A 195 5.66 14.63 2.19
C LEU A 195 5.51 13.34 3.00
N PHE A 196 4.72 12.42 2.49
CA PHE A 196 4.66 11.05 2.99
C PHE A 196 5.09 10.11 1.85
N ASN A 197 6.13 9.32 2.06
CA ASN A 197 6.71 8.45 1.03
C ASN A 197 7.02 9.23 -0.27
N ASN A 198 7.57 10.44 -0.12
CA ASN A 198 7.88 11.37 -1.21
C ASN A 198 6.65 11.87 -2.01
N VAL A 199 5.43 11.64 -1.50
CA VAL A 199 4.19 12.16 -2.06
C VAL A 199 3.73 13.37 -1.24
N PRO A 200 3.47 14.53 -1.87
CA PRO A 200 2.91 15.70 -1.19
C PRO A 200 1.62 15.38 -0.46
N PHE A 201 1.50 15.87 0.78
CA PHE A 201 0.32 15.70 1.65
C PHE A 201 -1.01 16.00 0.94
N GLU A 202 -1.07 17.06 0.12
CA GLU A 202 -2.29 17.49 -0.59
C GLU A 202 -2.77 16.48 -1.63
N LYS A 203 -1.87 15.63 -2.13
CA LYS A 203 -2.23 14.54 -3.06
C LYS A 203 -2.80 13.33 -2.35
N ILE A 204 -2.50 13.14 -1.07
CA ILE A 204 -2.93 11.98 -0.26
C ILE A 204 -4.31 12.23 0.35
N VAL A 205 -4.50 13.45 0.85
CA VAL A 205 -5.75 13.90 1.44
C VAL A 205 -6.19 15.15 0.69
N PRO A 206 -7.03 15.02 -0.36
CA PRO A 206 -7.50 16.13 -1.18
C PRO A 206 -8.61 16.92 -0.45
N ILE A 207 -8.40 17.21 0.84
CA ILE A 207 -9.27 18.08 1.62
C ILE A 207 -8.76 19.51 1.42
N TYR A 208 -9.67 20.44 1.15
CA TYR A 208 -9.37 21.86 1.12
C TYR A 208 -8.96 22.31 2.53
N VAL A 209 -7.65 22.38 2.80
CA VAL A 209 -7.14 23.06 3.98
C VAL A 209 -7.06 24.55 3.62
N PRO A 210 -7.85 25.43 4.25
CA PRO A 210 -7.75 26.85 3.97
C PRO A 210 -6.32 27.31 4.26
N LYS A 211 -5.65 27.90 3.26
CA LYS A 211 -4.31 28.51 3.37
C LYS A 211 -4.31 29.77 4.25
N THR A 212 -5.31 29.95 5.09
CA THR A 212 -5.53 31.15 5.89
C THR A 212 -5.55 30.78 7.37
N CYS A 213 -4.73 31.50 8.12
CA CYS A 213 -4.63 31.46 9.57
C CYS A 213 -6.04 31.63 10.18
N SER A 214 -6.59 30.59 10.79
CA SER A 214 -7.86 30.63 11.51
C SER A 214 -7.78 31.36 12.87
N MET A 215 -6.61 31.91 13.22
CA MET A 215 -6.32 32.56 14.50
C MET A 215 -6.15 34.08 14.42
N CYS A 216 -6.16 34.69 13.22
CA CYS A 216 -6.17 36.14 13.09
C CYS A 216 -7.59 36.64 12.82
N GLY A 217 -8.22 37.28 13.82
CA GLY A 217 -9.47 38.02 13.63
C GLY A 217 -9.35 39.26 12.72
N THR A 218 -8.18 39.51 12.14
CA THR A 218 -7.83 40.74 11.39
C THR A 218 -6.86 40.47 10.23
N CYS A 219 -7.02 39.37 9.49
CA CYS A 219 -6.30 39.21 8.23
C CYS A 219 -7.16 39.81 7.10
N ASP A 220 -6.72 40.92 6.52
CA ASP A 220 -7.43 41.66 5.47
C ASP A 220 -7.30 41.04 4.07
N GLY A 221 -6.89 39.77 3.97
CA GLY A 221 -6.79 39.05 2.71
C GLY A 221 -5.66 39.53 1.79
N SER A 222 -4.82 40.46 2.23
CA SER A 222 -3.51 40.69 1.63
C SER A 222 -2.50 39.69 2.22
N GLU A 223 -1.40 39.38 1.52
CA GLU A 223 -0.32 38.47 1.97
C GLU A 223 0.49 39.04 3.17
N GLY A 224 -0.21 39.60 4.16
CA GLY A 224 0.31 40.41 5.26
C GLY A 224 0.84 39.58 6.41
N GLU A 225 2.05 39.93 6.82
CA GLU A 225 2.75 39.45 8.00
C GLU A 225 1.85 39.42 9.25
N CYS A 226 1.81 38.29 9.97
CA CYS A 226 1.22 38.27 11.30
C CYS A 226 2.14 39.01 12.28
N SER A 227 1.56 39.61 13.32
CA SER A 227 2.30 40.34 14.36
C SER A 227 3.46 39.50 14.93
N GLY A 228 4.69 39.97 14.68
CA GLY A 228 5.94 39.26 15.03
C GLY A 228 6.61 38.49 13.90
N GLY A 229 6.21 38.69 12.64
CA GLY A 229 6.91 38.21 11.43
C GLY A 229 6.67 36.74 11.08
N ARG A 230 5.75 36.04 11.75
CA ARG A 230 5.56 34.58 11.57
C ARG A 230 4.35 34.28 10.69
N ARG A 231 4.51 33.44 9.66
CA ARG A 231 3.38 32.88 8.87
C ARG A 231 2.85 31.62 9.54
N TYR A 232 1.51 31.49 9.61
CA TYR A 232 0.82 30.34 10.21
C TYR A 232 0.02 29.60 9.13
N GLU A 233 0.36 28.34 8.88
CA GLU A 233 -0.49 27.40 8.16
C GLU A 233 -1.03 26.38 9.18
N GLY A 234 -2.35 26.23 9.25
CA GLY A 234 -3.01 25.40 10.26
C GLY A 234 -3.49 24.07 9.67
N ILE A 235 -2.66 23.04 9.68
CA ILE A 235 -3.08 21.69 9.27
C ILE A 235 -3.62 20.94 10.51
N PRO A 236 -4.88 20.46 10.52
CA PRO A 236 -5.41 19.72 11.67
C PRO A 236 -4.66 18.40 11.86
N GLU A 237 -4.32 18.04 13.09
CA GLU A 237 -3.69 16.76 13.45
C GLU A 237 -4.46 15.58 12.88
N SER A 238 -5.79 15.62 12.94
CA SER A 238 -6.65 14.57 12.39
C SER A 238 -6.40 14.29 10.89
N VAL A 239 -6.07 15.32 10.12
CA VAL A 239 -5.81 15.22 8.68
C VAL A 239 -4.40 14.71 8.42
N VAL A 240 -3.41 15.17 9.20
CA VAL A 240 -2.02 14.67 9.15
C VAL A 240 -1.99 13.18 9.50
N ARG A 241 -2.73 12.78 10.53
CA ARG A 241 -2.87 11.39 10.96
C ARG A 241 -3.52 10.53 9.88
N LEU A 242 -4.58 11.02 9.23
CA LEU A 242 -5.22 10.34 8.11
C LEU A 242 -4.24 10.15 6.93
N ALA A 243 -3.44 11.17 6.59
CA ALA A 243 -2.44 11.07 5.54
C ALA A 243 -1.37 10.02 5.88
N ALA A 244 -0.89 10.01 7.12
CA ALA A 244 0.10 9.04 7.60
C ALA A 244 -0.43 7.59 7.57
N MET A 245 -1.67 7.39 7.99
CA MET A 245 -2.34 6.07 7.94
C MET A 245 -2.49 5.59 6.49
N LYS A 246 -2.97 6.46 5.59
CA LYS A 246 -3.08 6.15 4.15
C LYS A 246 -1.72 5.83 3.53
N ALA A 247 -0.69 6.61 3.84
CA ALA A 247 0.67 6.37 3.37
C ALA A 247 1.24 5.04 3.88
N GLY A 248 0.84 4.62 5.08
CA GLY A 248 1.19 3.32 5.67
C GLY A 248 0.29 2.15 5.22
N GLY A 249 -0.60 2.35 4.25
CA GLY A 249 -1.48 1.30 3.73
C GLY A 249 -2.63 0.90 4.68
N LEU A 250 -2.93 1.71 5.70
CA LEU A 250 -4.11 1.56 6.54
C LEU A 250 -5.30 2.27 5.88
N LYS A 251 -6.42 1.56 5.75
CA LYS A 251 -7.69 2.09 5.23
C LYS A 251 -8.57 2.63 6.35
#